data_AF-A0ABD7I5P3-F1
#
_entry.id   AF-A0ABD7I5P3-F1
#
_cell.length_a   1.000
_cell.length_b   1.000
_cell.length_c   1.000
_cell.angle_alpha   90.00
_cell.angle_beta   90.00
_cell.angle_gamma   90.00
#
_symmetry.space_group_name_H-M   'P 1'
#
loop_
_entity.id
_entity.type
_entity.pdbx_description
1 polymer ?
#
loop_
_entity_poly.entity_id
_entity_poly.type
_entity_poly.pdbx_seq_one_letter_code
_entity_poly.pdbx_strand_id
1 'polypeptide(L)'
;METIIEACKALDYSWLPQTVDGFTLVTSTESDYTILANRISAGEDVLKVPIFHYQNELGWRWSALYDKEVEDYTVHIEMPLFSFVDISFVRADLESFWTGLQERCVKGLTNMLIEPANNFTFTYRRRGIPEWDFSQVMPEELEGFVRDIDPAHAIRMINGSFIIGEYHKMDECTGLLLYYNELRDEYFAELRYKSYPEIDHHLDAKNLDDLAVLLREHLGAILKGLNERID
;
A
#
# COMPACT_ATOMS: atom_id res chain seq x y z
N MET A 1 -21.66 -4.32 -15.94
CA MET A 1 -20.52 -3.39 -15.96
C MET A 1 -20.94 -2.03 -16.52
N GLU A 2 -21.63 -1.99 -17.67
CA GLU A 2 -22.16 -0.74 -18.25
C GLU A 2 -22.97 0.12 -17.26
N THR A 3 -23.89 -0.47 -16.49
CA THR A 3 -24.68 0.26 -15.47
C THR A 3 -23.80 0.90 -14.39
N ILE A 4 -22.69 0.24 -14.01
CA ILE A 4 -21.75 0.75 -13.01
C ILE A 4 -21.01 1.96 -13.60
N ILE A 5 -20.52 1.85 -14.83
CA ILE A 5 -19.84 2.94 -15.53
C ILE A 5 -20.75 4.16 -15.65
N GLU A 6 -22.01 3.99 -16.07
CA GLU A 6 -22.96 5.10 -16.18
C GLU A 6 -23.26 5.74 -14.82
N ALA A 7 -23.36 4.96 -13.74
CA ALA A 7 -23.55 5.49 -12.41
C ALA A 7 -22.33 6.32 -11.95
N CYS A 8 -21.10 5.85 -12.22
CA CYS A 8 -19.87 6.56 -11.84
C CYS A 8 -19.65 7.87 -12.61
N LYS A 9 -20.13 7.98 -13.86
CA LYS A 9 -20.06 9.23 -14.65
C LYS A 9 -20.79 10.41 -14.01
N ALA A 10 -21.83 10.14 -13.22
CA ALA A 10 -22.69 11.15 -12.63
C ALA A 10 -22.20 11.68 -11.26
N LEU A 11 -21.04 11.21 -10.79
CA LEU A 11 -20.52 11.56 -9.47
C LEU A 11 -20.01 13.00 -9.40
N ASP A 12 -20.33 13.67 -8.29
CA ASP A 12 -19.85 15.04 -8.00
C ASP A 12 -18.60 15.02 -7.13
N TYR A 13 -17.46 15.34 -7.71
CA TYR A 13 -16.16 15.38 -7.04
C TYR A 13 -15.87 16.70 -6.30
N SER A 14 -16.80 17.66 -6.27
CA SER A 14 -16.56 19.02 -5.73
C SER A 14 -16.17 19.06 -4.25
N TRP A 15 -16.51 18.02 -3.48
CA TRP A 15 -16.21 17.90 -2.06
C TRP A 15 -14.81 17.32 -1.77
N LEU A 16 -14.12 16.78 -2.78
CA LEU A 16 -12.78 16.23 -2.62
C LEU A 16 -11.71 17.35 -2.65
N PRO A 17 -10.85 17.44 -1.63
CA PRO A 17 -9.69 18.33 -1.68
C PRO A 17 -8.78 17.99 -2.86
N GLN A 18 -8.26 19.00 -3.56
CA GLN A 18 -7.33 18.77 -4.66
C GLN A 18 -5.99 18.20 -4.19
N THR A 19 -5.60 18.51 -2.94
CA THR A 19 -4.40 17.98 -2.30
C THR A 19 -4.67 17.63 -0.85
N VAL A 20 -4.01 16.59 -0.35
CA VAL A 20 -3.98 16.18 1.06
C VAL A 20 -2.55 15.75 1.38
N ASP A 21 -1.80 16.62 2.06
CA ASP A 21 -0.42 16.40 2.55
C ASP A 21 0.48 15.55 1.62
N GLY A 22 0.89 16.13 0.49
CA GLY A 22 1.75 15.45 -0.50
C GLY A 22 1.00 14.54 -1.48
N PHE A 23 -0.26 14.21 -1.22
CA PHE A 23 -1.11 13.51 -2.19
C PHE A 23 -1.92 14.47 -3.05
N THR A 24 -2.01 14.17 -4.35
CA THR A 24 -2.80 14.92 -5.34
C THR A 24 -3.96 14.07 -5.83
N LEU A 25 -5.14 14.68 -5.92
CA LEU A 25 -6.35 14.05 -6.44
C LEU A 25 -6.27 13.84 -7.97
N VAL A 26 -6.69 12.67 -8.42
CA VAL A 26 -6.94 12.35 -9.83
C VAL A 26 -8.32 11.70 -9.92
N THR A 27 -9.22 12.31 -10.69
CA THR A 27 -10.58 11.79 -10.91
C THR A 27 -10.68 11.10 -12.26
N SER A 28 -11.45 10.01 -12.34
CA SER A 28 -11.81 9.43 -13.62
C SER A 28 -12.67 10.38 -14.43
N THR A 29 -12.35 10.47 -15.72
CA THR A 29 -12.97 11.38 -16.69
C THR A 29 -13.99 10.64 -17.56
N GLU A 30 -14.83 11.39 -18.27
CA GLU A 30 -15.72 10.81 -19.27
C GLU A 30 -14.95 10.02 -20.34
N SER A 31 -13.77 10.48 -20.75
CA SER A 31 -12.89 9.75 -21.66
C SER A 31 -12.42 8.40 -21.09
N ASP A 32 -12.09 8.32 -19.81
CA ASP A 32 -11.68 7.07 -19.18
C ASP A 32 -12.83 6.05 -19.22
N TYR A 33 -14.05 6.50 -18.93
CA TYR A 33 -15.24 5.66 -19.00
C TYR A 33 -15.60 5.24 -20.43
N THR A 34 -15.41 6.11 -21.43
CA THR A 34 -15.57 5.73 -22.84
C THR A 34 -14.57 4.66 -23.24
N ILE A 35 -13.31 4.77 -22.81
CA ILE A 35 -12.28 3.74 -23.08
C ILE A 35 -12.71 2.40 -22.45
N LEU A 36 -13.15 2.41 -21.19
CA LEU A 36 -13.63 1.19 -20.52
C LEU A 36 -14.84 0.57 -21.23
N ALA A 37 -15.83 1.37 -21.63
CA ALA A 37 -16.99 0.89 -22.37
C ALA A 37 -16.61 0.27 -23.72
N ASN A 38 -15.65 0.87 -24.43
CA ASN A 38 -15.14 0.32 -25.70
C ASN A 38 -14.43 -1.02 -25.50
N ARG A 39 -13.63 -1.17 -24.44
CA ARG A 39 -12.96 -2.44 -24.09
C ARG A 39 -13.97 -3.54 -23.78
N ILE A 40 -15.01 -3.23 -23.00
CA ILE A 40 -16.13 -4.15 -22.72
C ILE A 40 -16.83 -4.56 -24.03
N SER A 41 -17.11 -3.60 -24.90
CA SER A 41 -17.75 -3.84 -26.20
C SER A 41 -16.88 -4.70 -27.13
N ALA A 42 -15.55 -4.63 -26.98
CA ALA A 42 -14.58 -5.47 -27.68
C ALA A 42 -14.44 -6.89 -27.08
N GLY A 43 -15.14 -7.18 -25.98
CA GLY A 43 -15.09 -8.47 -25.29
C GLY A 43 -13.91 -8.63 -24.32
N GLU A 44 -13.25 -7.54 -23.92
CA GLU A 44 -12.21 -7.58 -22.89
C GLU A 44 -12.81 -7.70 -21.49
N ASP A 45 -12.16 -8.50 -20.64
CA ASP A 45 -12.48 -8.59 -19.22
C ASP A 45 -12.02 -7.33 -18.48
N VAL A 46 -12.97 -6.43 -18.24
CA VAL A 46 -12.76 -5.24 -17.40
C VAL A 46 -13.12 -5.59 -15.96
N LEU A 47 -12.08 -5.75 -15.14
CA LEU A 47 -12.21 -6.16 -13.74
C LEU A 47 -12.38 -4.99 -12.76
N LYS A 48 -12.03 -3.77 -13.16
CA LYS A 48 -12.08 -2.58 -12.29
C LYS A 48 -12.67 -1.39 -13.03
N VAL A 49 -13.50 -0.62 -12.32
CA VAL A 49 -13.96 0.70 -12.77
C VAL A 49 -13.45 1.74 -11.79
N PRO A 50 -12.40 2.50 -12.14
CA PRO A 50 -11.87 3.55 -11.28
C PRO A 50 -12.88 4.70 -11.13
N ILE A 51 -12.87 5.33 -9.96
CA ILE A 51 -13.70 6.50 -9.65
C ILE A 51 -12.78 7.71 -9.43
N PHE A 52 -11.89 7.62 -8.44
CA PHE A 52 -10.80 8.57 -8.25
C PHE A 52 -9.69 7.91 -7.44
N HIS A 53 -8.52 8.54 -7.43
CA HIS A 53 -7.45 8.18 -6.51
C HIS A 53 -6.68 9.41 -6.05
N TYR A 54 -6.07 9.29 -4.88
CA TYR A 54 -5.01 10.19 -4.43
C TYR A 54 -3.67 9.53 -4.69
N GLN A 55 -2.69 10.26 -5.20
CA GLN A 55 -1.34 9.75 -5.44
C GLN A 55 -0.24 10.72 -4.98
N ASN A 56 0.91 10.19 -4.54
CA ASN A 56 2.11 10.97 -4.21
C ASN A 56 3.25 10.70 -5.21
N GLU A 57 4.38 11.37 -5.02
CA GLU A 57 5.58 11.22 -5.87
C GLU A 57 6.32 9.89 -5.69
N LEU A 58 6.05 9.17 -4.58
CA LEU A 58 6.60 7.85 -4.25
C LEU A 58 5.84 6.71 -4.95
N GLY A 59 4.82 7.03 -5.75
CA GLY A 59 4.00 6.04 -6.45
C GLY A 59 2.91 5.41 -5.58
N TRP A 60 2.67 5.93 -4.38
CA TRP A 60 1.61 5.44 -3.49
C TRP A 60 0.26 5.93 -4.00
N ARG A 61 -0.77 5.08 -3.91
CA ARG A 61 -2.13 5.44 -4.26
C ARG A 61 -3.15 4.97 -3.24
N TRP A 62 -4.16 5.82 -3.05
CA TRP A 62 -5.40 5.49 -2.36
C TRP A 62 -6.54 5.63 -3.37
N SER A 63 -7.05 4.51 -3.84
CA SER A 63 -7.88 4.41 -5.05
C SER A 63 -9.29 3.91 -4.73
N ALA A 64 -10.29 4.77 -4.94
CA ALA A 64 -11.70 4.37 -4.87
C ALA A 64 -12.15 3.82 -6.24
N LEU A 65 -12.71 2.62 -6.24
CA LEU A 65 -13.11 1.93 -7.47
C LEU A 65 -14.25 0.94 -7.22
N TYR A 66 -14.88 0.48 -8.30
CA TYR A 66 -15.69 -0.74 -8.29
C TYR A 66 -14.83 -1.92 -8.72
N ASP A 67 -14.82 -2.98 -7.92
CA ASP A 67 -14.07 -4.21 -8.16
C ASP A 67 -15.04 -5.32 -8.60
N LYS A 68 -14.89 -5.78 -9.85
CA LYS A 68 -15.75 -6.80 -10.43
C LYS A 68 -15.44 -8.20 -9.90
N GLU A 69 -14.23 -8.47 -9.40
CA GLU A 69 -13.86 -9.79 -8.90
C GLU A 69 -14.66 -10.14 -7.64
N VAL A 70 -14.93 -9.13 -6.80
CA VAL A 70 -15.71 -9.26 -5.55
C VAL A 70 -17.12 -8.67 -5.64
N GLU A 71 -17.44 -8.00 -6.76
CA GLU A 71 -18.73 -7.34 -7.01
C GLU A 71 -19.09 -6.24 -6.00
N ASP A 72 -18.08 -5.55 -5.45
CA ASP A 72 -18.23 -4.49 -4.46
C ASP A 72 -17.48 -3.21 -4.89
N TYR A 73 -17.90 -2.08 -4.34
CA TYR A 73 -17.11 -0.86 -4.31
C TYR A 73 -16.09 -0.91 -3.18
N THR A 74 -14.84 -0.59 -3.50
CA THR A 74 -13.69 -0.81 -2.63
C THR A 74 -12.73 0.36 -2.67
N VAL A 75 -11.88 0.44 -1.65
CA VAL A 75 -10.71 1.31 -1.63
C VAL A 75 -9.48 0.42 -1.70
N HIS A 76 -8.64 0.65 -2.70
CA HIS A 76 -7.36 -0.02 -2.86
C HIS A 76 -6.23 0.90 -2.41
N ILE A 77 -5.33 0.36 -1.60
CA ILE A 77 -4.06 0.96 -1.26
C ILE A 77 -3.01 0.31 -2.16
N GLU A 78 -2.31 1.12 -2.94
CA GLU A 78 -1.27 0.67 -3.87
C GLU A 78 0.05 1.32 -3.45
N MET A 79 1.09 0.51 -3.28
CA MET A 79 2.45 0.92 -2.95
C MET A 79 3.42 0.18 -3.88
N PRO A 80 4.68 0.60 -4.01
CA PRO A 80 5.60 0.06 -5.03
C PRO A 80 5.71 -1.47 -5.01
N LEU A 81 5.78 -2.08 -3.82
CA LEU A 81 5.97 -3.53 -3.69
C LEU A 81 4.69 -4.31 -3.35
N PHE A 82 3.61 -3.66 -2.94
CA PHE A 82 2.41 -4.34 -2.48
C PHE A 82 1.14 -3.51 -2.66
N SER A 83 0.00 -4.19 -2.67
CA SER A 83 -1.32 -3.55 -2.64
C SER A 83 -2.29 -4.36 -1.79
N PHE A 84 -3.29 -3.68 -1.24
CA PHE A 84 -4.34 -4.33 -0.46
C PHE A 84 -5.63 -3.50 -0.48
N VAL A 85 -6.73 -4.10 -0.06
CA VAL A 85 -8.03 -3.44 0.06
C VAL A 85 -8.24 -2.93 1.49
N ASP A 86 -8.60 -1.66 1.64
CA ASP A 86 -9.11 -1.15 2.91
C ASP A 86 -10.56 -1.63 3.11
N ILE A 87 -10.68 -2.71 3.87
CA ILE A 87 -11.96 -3.37 4.15
C ILE A 87 -12.99 -2.47 4.83
N SER A 88 -12.58 -1.35 5.44
CA SER A 88 -13.50 -0.43 6.12
C SER A 88 -14.42 0.34 5.16
N PHE A 89 -14.07 0.37 3.87
CA PHE A 89 -14.80 1.03 2.80
C PHE A 89 -15.57 0.08 1.88
N VAL A 90 -15.48 -1.24 2.05
CA VAL A 90 -16.16 -2.21 1.16
C VAL A 90 -17.68 -2.06 1.26
N ARG A 91 -18.35 -1.83 0.12
CA ARG A 91 -19.82 -1.67 0.03
C ARG A 91 -20.36 -2.26 -1.27
N ALA A 92 -21.52 -2.90 -1.20
CA ALA A 92 -22.17 -3.50 -2.37
C ALA A 92 -22.84 -2.47 -3.30
N ASP A 93 -23.21 -1.29 -2.78
CA ASP A 93 -23.91 -0.26 -3.53
C ASP A 93 -23.15 1.08 -3.54
N LEU A 94 -23.34 1.84 -4.63
CA LEU A 94 -22.63 3.09 -4.86
C LEU A 94 -23.02 4.19 -3.86
N GLU A 95 -24.30 4.25 -3.47
CA GLU A 95 -24.82 5.33 -2.63
C GLU A 95 -24.20 5.27 -1.23
N SER A 96 -24.19 4.08 -0.62
CA SER A 96 -23.57 3.86 0.68
C SER A 96 -22.05 3.99 0.64
N PHE A 97 -21.41 3.56 -0.46
CA PHE A 97 -19.98 3.77 -0.70
C PHE A 97 -19.64 5.26 -0.76
N TRP A 98 -20.36 6.01 -1.60
CA TRP A 98 -20.11 7.43 -1.83
C TRP A 98 -20.34 8.28 -0.58
N THR A 99 -21.41 8.00 0.16
CA THR A 99 -21.68 8.65 1.45
C THR A 99 -20.56 8.36 2.45
N GLY A 100 -20.10 7.10 2.54
CA GLY A 100 -19.00 6.71 3.41
C GLY A 100 -17.66 7.37 3.04
N LEU A 101 -17.43 7.62 1.74
CA LEU A 101 -16.29 8.38 1.24
C LEU A 101 -16.39 9.87 1.63
N GLN A 102 -17.54 10.50 1.46
CA GLN A 102 -17.77 11.89 1.87
C GLN A 102 -17.48 12.13 3.35
N GLU A 103 -17.84 11.17 4.20
CA GLU A 103 -17.61 11.26 5.64
C GLU A 103 -16.16 11.00 6.06
N ARG A 104 -15.45 10.10 5.35
CA ARG A 104 -14.22 9.49 5.89
C ARG A 104 -13.04 9.43 4.93
N CYS A 105 -13.15 9.84 3.67
CA CYS A 105 -12.08 9.71 2.68
C CYS A 105 -10.76 10.35 3.15
N VAL A 106 -10.78 11.63 3.51
CA VAL A 106 -9.57 12.34 3.97
C VAL A 106 -8.99 11.68 5.22
N LYS A 107 -9.84 11.28 6.17
CA LYS A 107 -9.40 10.59 7.39
C LYS A 107 -8.83 9.20 7.10
N GLY A 108 -9.40 8.47 6.14
CA GLY A 108 -8.94 7.14 5.71
C GLY A 108 -7.56 7.22 5.06
N LEU A 109 -7.40 8.14 4.09
CA LEU A 109 -6.11 8.44 3.49
C LEU A 109 -5.08 8.87 4.54
N THR A 110 -5.46 9.82 5.42
CA THR A 110 -4.57 10.35 6.46
C THR A 110 -4.10 9.25 7.39
N ASN A 111 -5.03 8.50 8.00
CA ASN A 111 -4.67 7.46 8.95
C ASN A 111 -3.88 6.31 8.32
N MET A 112 -4.06 6.05 7.02
CA MET A 112 -3.38 4.94 6.38
C MET A 112 -1.98 5.31 5.86
N LEU A 113 -1.84 6.45 5.18
CA LEU A 113 -0.64 6.76 4.39
C LEU A 113 0.09 8.04 4.82
N ILE A 114 -0.52 8.94 5.58
CA ILE A 114 0.09 10.23 5.98
C ILE A 114 0.53 10.19 7.44
N GLU A 115 -0.39 9.77 8.32
CA GLU A 115 -0.17 9.57 9.75
C GLU A 115 -0.49 8.12 10.15
N PRO A 116 0.26 7.12 9.62
CA PRO A 116 0.03 5.70 9.89
C PRO A 116 0.08 5.34 11.38
N ALA A 117 0.78 6.15 12.19
CA ALA A 117 0.83 6.01 13.64
C ALA A 117 -0.56 6.05 14.32
N ASN A 118 -1.56 6.67 13.68
CA ASN A 118 -2.96 6.65 14.15
C ASN A 118 -3.57 5.24 14.15
N ASN A 119 -3.01 4.31 13.38
CA ASN A 119 -3.45 2.91 13.31
C ASN A 119 -2.63 1.96 14.20
N PHE A 120 -1.58 2.44 14.87
CA PHE A 120 -0.74 1.61 15.74
C PHE A 120 -1.51 1.09 16.94
N THR A 121 -1.53 -0.23 17.09
CA THR A 121 -2.15 -0.91 18.23
C THR A 121 -1.32 -0.70 19.49
N PHE A 122 -1.95 -0.92 20.66
CA PHE A 122 -1.23 -0.93 21.93
C PHE A 122 -0.08 -1.95 21.93
N THR A 123 -0.30 -3.14 21.37
CA THR A 123 0.70 -4.21 21.27
C THR A 123 1.90 -3.76 20.44
N TYR A 124 1.66 -3.16 19.28
CA TYR A 124 2.71 -2.62 18.41
C TYR A 124 3.54 -1.55 19.13
N ARG A 125 2.89 -0.56 19.76
CA ARG A 125 3.58 0.50 20.51
C ARG A 125 4.40 -0.05 21.69
N ARG A 126 3.86 -1.04 22.42
CA ARG A 126 4.55 -1.64 23.57
C ARG A 126 5.85 -2.35 23.18
N ARG A 127 6.02 -2.75 21.92
CA ARG A 127 7.28 -3.31 21.42
C ARG A 127 8.39 -2.28 21.24
N GLY A 128 8.07 -0.98 21.33
CA GLY A 128 9.04 0.09 21.12
C GLY A 128 9.45 0.27 19.67
N ILE A 129 8.71 -0.31 18.71
CA ILE A 129 9.01 -0.19 17.28
C ILE A 129 8.92 1.27 16.79
N PRO A 130 7.88 2.05 17.16
CA PRO A 130 7.79 3.46 16.73
C PRO A 130 8.93 4.34 17.25
N GLU A 131 9.47 4.03 18.43
CA GLU A 131 10.53 4.78 19.10
C GLU A 131 11.93 4.20 18.87
N TRP A 132 12.05 3.16 18.05
CA TRP A 132 13.32 2.49 17.79
C TRP A 132 14.24 3.35 16.93
N ASP A 133 15.48 3.53 17.35
CA ASP A 133 16.51 4.16 16.52
C ASP A 133 17.05 3.16 15.48
N PHE A 134 16.37 3.11 14.34
CA PHE A 134 16.73 2.27 13.19
C PHE A 134 17.76 2.91 12.26
N SER A 135 18.16 4.18 12.49
CA SER A 135 18.99 4.96 11.57
C SER A 135 20.34 4.31 11.24
N GLN A 136 20.88 3.53 12.18
CA GLN A 136 22.16 2.84 12.03
C GLN A 136 22.05 1.48 11.31
N VAL A 137 20.85 0.94 11.13
CA VAL A 137 20.64 -0.42 10.57
C VAL A 137 19.76 -0.43 9.33
N MET A 138 18.99 0.63 9.14
CA MET A 138 18.19 0.90 7.95
C MET A 138 18.56 2.30 7.45
N PRO A 139 19.57 2.46 6.59
CA PRO A 139 19.87 3.75 5.94
C PRO A 139 18.80 4.11 4.90
N GLU A 140 18.69 5.39 4.51
CA GLU A 140 17.71 5.85 3.50
C GLU A 140 17.92 5.23 2.11
N GLU A 141 19.17 4.93 1.76
CA GLU A 141 19.53 4.24 0.52
C GLU A 141 20.53 3.13 0.83
N LEU A 142 20.37 1.98 0.19
CA LEU A 142 21.29 0.85 0.31
C LEU A 142 21.29 0.02 -0.96
N GLU A 143 22.46 -0.21 -1.55
CA GLU A 143 22.62 -1.00 -2.79
C GLU A 143 21.71 -0.50 -3.95
N GLY A 144 21.42 0.81 -4.01
CA GLY A 144 20.54 1.41 -5.01
C GLY A 144 19.04 1.20 -4.77
N PHE A 145 18.65 0.63 -3.63
CA PHE A 145 17.27 0.61 -3.15
C PHE A 145 17.01 1.80 -2.22
N VAL A 146 15.82 2.39 -2.34
CA VAL A 146 15.37 3.50 -1.50
C VAL A 146 14.47 2.97 -0.41
N ARG A 147 14.68 3.44 0.82
CA ARG A 147 13.79 3.14 1.94
C ARG A 147 12.55 4.03 1.88
N ASP A 148 11.39 3.41 1.80
CA ASP A 148 10.11 4.11 1.60
C ASP A 148 9.20 4.05 2.83
N ILE A 149 9.19 2.91 3.51
CA ILE A 149 8.53 2.72 4.81
C ILE A 149 9.60 2.50 5.87
N ASP A 150 9.37 3.05 7.06
CA ASP A 150 10.21 2.87 8.23
C ASP A 150 9.40 2.49 9.50
N PRO A 151 10.07 2.05 10.57
CA PRO A 151 9.39 1.64 11.81
C PRO A 151 8.51 2.71 12.47
N ALA A 152 8.80 4.00 12.30
CA ALA A 152 7.98 5.09 12.83
C ALA A 152 6.74 5.35 11.97
N HIS A 153 6.79 4.98 10.69
CA HIS A 153 5.72 5.16 9.70
C HIS A 153 5.14 3.84 9.16
N ALA A 154 5.15 2.78 9.98
CA ALA A 154 4.74 1.44 9.56
C ALA A 154 3.29 1.32 9.07
N ILE A 155 3.04 0.48 8.07
CA ILE A 155 1.69 0.28 7.51
C ILE A 155 1.01 -0.93 8.14
N ARG A 156 -0.18 -0.73 8.71
CA ARG A 156 -0.97 -1.79 9.35
C ARG A 156 -1.74 -2.61 8.32
N MET A 157 -1.64 -3.94 8.43
CA MET A 157 -2.35 -4.90 7.58
C MET A 157 -3.45 -5.64 8.36
N ILE A 158 -4.33 -6.32 7.61
CA ILE A 158 -5.56 -6.98 8.10
C ILE A 158 -5.36 -8.22 9.00
N ASN A 159 -4.14 -8.79 9.09
CA ASN A 159 -3.83 -10.01 9.88
C ASN A 159 -2.87 -9.77 11.06
N GLY A 160 -2.91 -8.57 11.65
CA GLY A 160 -2.02 -8.18 12.74
C GLY A 160 -0.56 -7.98 12.31
N SER A 161 -0.28 -8.07 11.00
CA SER A 161 1.00 -7.70 10.43
C SER A 161 1.09 -6.19 10.27
N PHE A 162 2.29 -5.67 10.49
CA PHE A 162 2.71 -4.33 10.14
C PHE A 162 3.87 -4.47 9.17
N ILE A 163 3.86 -3.71 8.08
CA ILE A 163 5.05 -3.49 7.26
C ILE A 163 5.80 -2.37 7.95
N ILE A 164 6.91 -2.72 8.58
CA ILE A 164 7.73 -1.82 9.40
C ILE A 164 8.98 -1.33 8.65
N GLY A 165 9.14 -1.76 7.41
CA GLY A 165 10.25 -1.38 6.56
C GLY A 165 9.98 -1.76 5.12
N GLU A 166 10.34 -0.89 4.19
CA GLU A 166 10.35 -1.19 2.76
C GLU A 166 11.62 -0.64 2.14
N TYR A 167 12.33 -1.49 1.39
CA TYR A 167 13.35 -1.07 0.45
C TYR A 167 12.89 -1.45 -0.95
N HIS A 168 12.66 -0.48 -1.82
CA HIS A 168 12.27 -0.74 -3.20
C HIS A 168 13.28 -0.14 -4.17
N LYS A 169 13.37 -0.76 -5.34
CA LYS A 169 14.12 -0.22 -6.45
C LYS A 169 13.18 0.63 -7.28
N MET A 170 13.55 1.89 -7.52
CA MET A 170 12.72 2.81 -8.29
C MET A 170 12.36 2.21 -9.66
N ASP A 171 11.12 2.42 -10.08
CA ASP A 171 10.56 1.93 -11.36
C ASP A 171 10.55 0.41 -11.55
N GLU A 172 10.85 -0.38 -10.51
CA GLU A 172 10.80 -1.84 -10.52
C GLU A 172 10.03 -2.38 -9.32
N CYS A 173 9.14 -3.36 -9.52
CA CYS A 173 8.49 -4.09 -8.41
C CYS A 173 9.46 -5.11 -7.77
N THR A 174 10.65 -4.64 -7.39
CA THR A 174 11.75 -5.42 -6.81
C THR A 174 12.22 -4.76 -5.52
N GLY A 175 12.36 -5.54 -4.46
CA GLY A 175 12.72 -5.00 -3.15
C GLY A 175 12.51 -5.98 -2.01
N LEU A 176 12.46 -5.41 -0.80
CA LEU A 176 12.30 -6.12 0.46
C LEU A 176 11.23 -5.43 1.29
N LEU A 177 10.34 -6.23 1.86
CA LEU A 177 9.34 -5.84 2.84
C LEU A 177 9.70 -6.48 4.19
N LEU A 178 9.87 -5.64 5.21
CA LEU A 178 10.13 -6.07 6.58
C LEU A 178 8.85 -5.99 7.40
N TYR A 179 8.50 -7.07 8.08
CA TYR A 179 7.27 -7.20 8.82
C TYR A 179 7.50 -7.34 10.32
N TYR A 180 6.51 -6.90 11.09
CA TYR A 180 6.24 -7.38 12.45
C TYR A 180 4.81 -7.91 12.51
N ASN A 181 4.62 -9.13 13.02
CA ASN A 181 3.28 -9.66 13.27
C ASN A 181 2.97 -9.70 14.76
N GLU A 182 1.93 -8.98 15.18
CA GLU A 182 1.56 -8.87 16.60
C GLU A 182 0.92 -10.14 17.17
N LEU A 183 0.38 -11.02 16.31
CA LEU A 183 -0.28 -12.27 16.74
C LEU A 183 0.73 -13.39 16.96
N ARG A 184 1.78 -13.45 16.13
CA ARG A 184 2.88 -14.42 16.23
C ARG A 184 4.08 -13.89 17.03
N ASP A 185 4.09 -12.58 17.26
CA ASP A 185 5.12 -11.88 17.98
C ASP A 185 6.52 -12.10 17.38
N GLU A 186 6.63 -11.86 16.08
CA GLU A 186 7.86 -12.10 15.31
C GLU A 186 8.07 -11.08 14.20
N TYR A 187 9.34 -10.89 13.86
CA TYR A 187 9.79 -10.14 12.71
C TYR A 187 10.23 -11.11 11.62
N PHE A 188 9.95 -10.77 10.37
CA PHE A 188 10.31 -11.57 9.20
C PHE A 188 10.36 -10.69 7.96
N ALA A 189 10.98 -11.18 6.89
CA ALA A 189 11.08 -10.45 5.63
C ALA A 189 10.47 -11.22 4.45
N GLU A 190 9.96 -10.47 3.49
CA GLU A 190 9.56 -10.96 2.17
C GLU A 190 10.35 -10.19 1.13
N LEU A 191 10.94 -10.91 0.18
CA LEU A 191 11.55 -10.32 -1.01
C LEU A 191 10.52 -10.27 -2.13
N ARG A 192 10.60 -9.22 -2.92
CA ARG A 192 9.90 -9.08 -4.19
C ARG A 192 10.93 -9.02 -5.29
N TYR A 193 10.81 -9.87 -6.31
CA TYR A 193 11.60 -9.77 -7.53
C TYR A 193 10.63 -9.69 -8.71
N LYS A 194 10.53 -8.52 -9.35
CA LYS A 194 9.58 -8.27 -10.45
C LYS A 194 8.17 -8.76 -10.14
N SER A 195 7.66 -8.35 -8.97
CA SER A 195 6.35 -8.71 -8.40
C SER A 195 6.24 -10.13 -7.82
N TYR A 196 7.20 -11.03 -8.05
CA TYR A 196 7.17 -12.38 -7.48
C TYR A 196 7.62 -12.38 -6.01
N PRO A 197 6.79 -12.89 -5.08
CA PRO A 197 7.16 -12.98 -3.67
C PRO A 197 8.09 -14.17 -3.40
N GLU A 198 9.05 -13.96 -2.50
CA GLU A 198 9.94 -14.97 -1.95
C GLU A 198 10.11 -14.72 -0.44
N ILE A 199 10.08 -15.78 0.36
CA ILE A 199 10.27 -15.66 1.81
C ILE A 199 11.77 -15.65 2.09
N ASP A 200 12.23 -14.66 2.86
CA ASP A 200 13.59 -14.62 3.40
C ASP A 200 13.59 -14.87 4.91
N HIS A 201 14.41 -15.82 5.34
CA HIS A 201 14.52 -16.23 6.75
C HIS A 201 15.74 -15.62 7.45
N HIS A 202 16.60 -14.87 6.75
CA HIS A 202 17.81 -14.30 7.36
C HIS A 202 17.49 -13.16 8.31
N LEU A 203 16.32 -12.52 8.16
CA LEU A 203 15.86 -11.43 9.00
C LEU A 203 14.80 -11.86 10.04
N ASP A 204 14.61 -13.16 10.24
CA ASP A 204 13.68 -13.68 11.24
C ASP A 204 14.17 -13.39 12.67
N ALA A 205 13.40 -12.61 13.43
CA ALA A 205 13.77 -12.20 14.79
C ALA A 205 12.59 -12.25 15.77
N LYS A 206 12.91 -12.28 17.08
CA LYS A 206 11.90 -12.21 18.16
C LYS A 206 11.91 -10.90 18.94
N ASN A 207 12.94 -10.08 18.79
CA ASN A 207 13.04 -8.77 19.42
C ASN A 207 13.85 -7.81 18.53
N LEU A 208 13.81 -6.52 18.87
CA LEU A 208 14.44 -5.45 18.08
C LEU A 208 15.97 -5.51 18.13
N ASP A 209 16.57 -5.97 19.23
CA ASP A 209 18.03 -6.06 19.34
C ASP A 209 18.57 -7.14 18.38
N ASP A 210 17.94 -8.31 18.37
CA ASP A 210 18.26 -9.39 17.43
C ASP A 210 18.02 -8.94 15.98
N LEU A 211 16.87 -8.31 15.71
CA LEU A 211 16.58 -7.75 14.38
C LEU A 211 17.64 -6.75 13.93
N ALA A 212 18.09 -5.87 14.83
CA ALA A 212 19.14 -4.90 14.54
C ALA A 212 20.47 -5.56 14.16
N VAL A 213 20.81 -6.70 14.79
CA VAL A 213 22.00 -7.48 14.43
C VAL A 213 21.83 -8.09 13.05
N LEU A 214 20.71 -8.77 12.80
CA LEU A 214 20.44 -9.42 11.52
C LEU A 214 20.39 -8.43 10.35
N LEU A 215 19.79 -7.26 10.53
CA LEU A 215 19.78 -6.20 9.51
C LEU A 215 21.19 -5.71 9.19
N ARG A 216 22.06 -5.50 10.20
CA ARG A 216 23.46 -5.11 9.96
C ARG A 216 24.24 -6.17 9.20
N GLU A 217 23.98 -7.45 9.49
CA GLU A 217 24.72 -8.57 8.91
C GLU A 217 24.24 -8.94 7.50
N HIS A 218 22.93 -8.83 7.25
CA HIS A 218 22.31 -9.45 6.08
C HIS A 218 21.64 -8.47 5.11
N LEU A 219 21.14 -7.30 5.55
CA LEU A 219 20.33 -6.43 4.70
C LEU A 219 21.06 -6.03 3.40
N GLY A 220 22.31 -5.56 3.50
CA GLY A 220 23.10 -5.18 2.33
C GLY A 220 23.38 -6.36 1.40
N ALA A 221 23.69 -7.54 1.95
CA ALA A 221 23.93 -8.74 1.15
C ALA A 221 22.66 -9.21 0.42
N ILE A 222 21.50 -9.13 1.07
CA ILE A 222 20.20 -9.48 0.49
C ILE A 222 19.85 -8.54 -0.68
N LEU A 223 19.92 -7.22 -0.45
CA LEU A 223 19.60 -6.23 -1.48
C LEU A 223 20.56 -6.31 -2.67
N LYS A 224 21.86 -6.46 -2.40
CA LYS A 224 22.84 -6.72 -3.45
C LYS A 224 22.52 -8.00 -4.24
N GLY A 225 22.15 -9.06 -3.53
CA GLY A 225 21.73 -10.32 -4.14
C GLY A 225 20.53 -10.16 -5.07
N LEU A 226 19.56 -9.30 -4.75
CA LEU A 226 18.44 -8.97 -5.63
C LEU A 226 18.88 -8.26 -6.92
N ASN A 227 19.87 -7.37 -6.85
CA ASN A 227 20.42 -6.69 -8.04
C ASN A 227 21.20 -7.63 -8.97
N GLU A 228 21.85 -8.64 -8.41
CA GLU A 228 22.69 -9.58 -9.18
C GLU A 228 21.90 -10.71 -9.84
N ARG A 229 20.57 -10.80 -9.61
CA ARG A 229 19.72 -11.79 -10.28
C ARG A 229 19.66 -11.45 -11.77
N ILE A 230 20.13 -12.40 -12.59
CA ILE A 230 20.01 -12.36 -14.04
C ILE A 230 18.73 -13.10 -14.42
N ASP A 231 17.94 -12.50 -15.30
CA ASP A 231 16.75 -13.11 -15.90
C ASP A 231 17.05 -14.35 -16.75
#